data_AF-A0A529FA65-F1
#
_entry.id   AF-A0A529FA65-F1
#
_cell.length_a   1.000
_cell.length_b   1.000
_cell.length_c   1.000
_cell.angle_alpha   90.00
_cell.angle_beta   90.00
_cell.angle_gamma   90.00
#
_symmetry.space_group_name_H-M   'P 1'
#
loop_
_entity.id
_entity.type
_entity.pdbx_description
1 polymer ?
#
loop_
_entity_poly.entity_id
_entity_poly.type
_entity_poly.pdbx_seq_one_letter_code
_entity_poly.pdbx_strand_id
1 'polypeptide(L)' 'AVEKRHLFILAGRQQQERREAAPEKVDGPLLHMLQSLVLQPAYVVGRRWDVLAWNPAAVAVFGDYGLLEGDTRNIVHM' A
#
# COMPACT_ATOMS: atom_id res chain seq x y z
N ALA A 1 2.30 -19.38 -11.93
CA ALA A 1 1.58 -18.93 -13.14
C ALA A 1 0.62 -20.00 -13.70
N VAL A 2 1.02 -21.28 -13.76
CA VAL A 2 0.19 -22.39 -14.26
C VAL A 2 -1.09 -22.60 -13.45
N GLU A 3 -0.97 -22.59 -12.12
CA GLU A 3 -2.10 -22.81 -11.22
C GLU A 3 -3.21 -21.76 -11.34
N LYS A 4 -2.84 -20.47 -11.40
CA LYS A 4 -3.79 -19.38 -11.60
C LYS A 4 -4.57 -19.53 -12.90
N ARG A 5 -3.87 -19.89 -13.98
CA ARG A 5 -4.48 -20.13 -15.29
C ARG A 5 -5.44 -21.33 -15.26
N HIS A 6 -5.07 -22.38 -14.54
CA HIS A 6 -5.94 -23.55 -14.36
C HIS A 6 -7.23 -23.20 -13.63
N LEU A 7 -7.18 -22.38 -12.58
CA LEU A 7 -8.37 -21.89 -11.88
C LEU A 7 -9.28 -21.03 -12.77
N PHE A 8 -8.72 -20.16 -13.62
CA PHE A 8 -9.50 -19.38 -14.58
C PHE A 8 -10.19 -20.26 -15.64
N ILE A 9 -9.49 -21.28 -16.14
CA ILE A 9 -10.05 -22.28 -17.05
C ILE A 9 -11.20 -23.03 -16.39
N LEU A 10 -11.04 -23.49 -15.14
CA LEU A 10 -12.08 -24.19 -14.39
C LEU A 10 -13.34 -23.33 -14.18
N ALA A 11 -13.15 -22.02 -13.98
CA ALA A 11 -14.23 -21.06 -13.81
C ALA A 11 -14.87 -20.57 -15.12
N GLY A 12 -14.40 -21.04 -16.29
CA GLY A 12 -14.90 -20.61 -17.60
C GLY A 12 -14.61 -19.14 -17.94
N ARG A 13 -13.59 -18.53 -17.32
CA ARG A 13 -13.23 -17.11 -17.51
C ARG A 13 -11.87 -16.99 -18.18
N GLN A 14 -11.72 -16.05 -19.11
CA GLN A 14 -10.40 -15.69 -19.61
C GLN A 14 -9.62 -14.92 -18.53
N GLN A 15 -8.37 -15.32 -18.32
CA GLN A 15 -7.47 -14.61 -17.43
C GLN A 15 -7.14 -13.25 -18.06
N GLN A 16 -7.65 -12.16 -17.48
CA GLN A 16 -7.21 -10.81 -17.86
C GLN A 16 -5.72 -10.66 -17.54
N GLU A 17 -4.96 -10.11 -18.49
CA GLU A 17 -3.58 -9.75 -18.25
C GLU A 17 -3.50 -8.81 -17.05
N ARG A 18 -2.64 -9.15 -16.09
CA ARG A 18 -2.46 -8.38 -14.87
C ARG A 18 -1.76 -7.09 -15.26
N ARG A 19 -2.53 -6.04 -15.58
CA ARG A 19 -1.99 -4.69 -15.69
C ARG A 19 -1.38 -4.35 -14.34
N GLU A 20 -0.08 -4.04 -14.33
CA GLU A 20 0.55 -3.45 -13.17
C GLU A 20 -0.22 -2.15 -12.88
N ALA A 21 -0.89 -2.12 -11.73
CA ALA A 21 -1.57 -0.92 -11.30
C ALA A 21 -0.50 0.15 -11.10
N ALA A 22 -0.71 1.33 -11.68
CA ALA A 22 0.15 2.47 -11.41
C ALA A 22 0.27 2.67 -9.89
N PRO A 23 1.44 3.09 -9.38
CA PRO A 23 1.63 3.38 -7.97
C PRO A 23 0.54 4.33 -7.47
N GLU A 24 -0.11 3.97 -6.37
CA GLU A 24 -1.12 4.82 -5.75
C GLU A 24 -0.43 6.10 -5.24
N LYS A 25 -0.98 7.27 -5.58
CA LYS A 25 -0.46 8.56 -5.16
C LYS A 25 -1.39 9.18 -4.14
N VAL A 26 -0.82 9.67 -3.05
CA VAL A 26 -1.54 10.46 -2.05
C VAL A 26 -1.67 11.89 -2.57
N ASP A 27 -2.86 12.45 -2.50
CA ASP A 27 -3.14 13.81 -2.96
C ASP A 27 -2.62 14.87 -1.96
N GLY A 28 -2.34 16.07 -2.49
CA GLY A 28 -1.74 17.17 -1.71
C GLY A 28 -2.51 17.56 -0.44
N PRO A 29 -3.85 17.71 -0.48
CA PRO A 29 -4.63 18.04 0.71
C PRO A 29 -4.52 16.99 1.82
N LEU A 30 -4.55 15.70 1.46
CA LEU A 30 -4.40 14.62 2.42
C LEU A 30 -2.99 14.59 3.03
N LEU A 31 -1.95 14.85 2.23
CA LEU A 31 -0.59 15.04 2.76
C LEU A 31 -0.50 16.22 3.71
N HIS A 32 -1.16 17.34 3.39
CA HIS A 32 -1.19 18.51 4.28
C HIS A 32 -1.88 18.20 5.61
N MET A 33 -3.01 17.50 5.57
CA MET A 33 -3.70 17.02 6.77
C MET A 33 -2.81 16.06 7.57
N LEU A 34 -2.15 15.12 6.91
CA LEU A 34 -1.24 14.17 7.56
C LEU A 34 -0.11 14.89 8.32
N GLN A 35 0.44 15.96 7.74
CA GLN A 35 1.49 16.77 8.39
C GLN A 35 0.96 17.66 9.51
N SER A 36 -0.33 18.03 9.52
CA SER A 36 -0.92 18.85 10.60
C SER A 36 -1.15 18.05 11.88
N LEU A 37 -1.15 16.71 11.80
CA LEU A 37 -1.27 15.78 12.93
C LEU A 37 0.07 15.65 13.71
N VAL A 38 0.68 16.78 14.08
CA VAL A 38 2.08 16.86 14.56
C VAL A 38 2.39 15.93 15.74
N LEU A 39 1.47 15.79 16.69
CA LEU A 39 1.65 14.94 17.89
C LEU A 39 0.84 13.64 17.83
N GLN A 40 0.27 13.32 16.67
CA GLN A 40 -0.61 12.18 16.47
C GLN A 40 0.01 11.27 15.41
N PRO A 41 0.57 10.11 15.80
CA PRO A 41 1.08 9.12 14.84
C PRO A 41 0.02 8.76 13.81
N ALA A 42 0.31 9.02 12.53
CA ALA A 42 -0.63 8.81 11.44
C ALA A 42 0.06 8.38 10.15
N TYR A 43 -0.63 7.55 9.38
CA TYR A 43 -0.21 7.07 8.06
C TYR A 43 -1.41 6.83 7.15
N VAL A 44 -1.15 6.77 5.84
CA VAL A 44 -2.15 6.51 4.78
C VAL A 44 -1.89 5.13 4.20
N VAL A 45 -2.94 4.33 4.07
CA VAL A 45 -2.89 2.99 3.45
C VAL A 45 -3.58 2.99 2.09
N GLY A 46 -2.98 2.28 1.14
CA GLY A 46 -3.54 2.04 -0.19
C GLY A 46 -4.56 0.90 -0.21
N ARG A 47 -5.11 0.61 -1.39
CA ARG A 47 -6.11 -0.46 -1.60
C ARG A 47 -5.57 -1.84 -1.27
N ARG A 48 -4.26 -2.02 -1.39
CA ARG A 48 -3.55 -3.26 -1.07
C ARG A 48 -3.06 -3.33 0.36
N TRP A 49 -3.33 -2.33 1.20
CA TRP A 49 -2.76 -2.18 2.56
C TRP A 49 -1.28 -1.81 2.59
N ASP A 50 -0.75 -1.28 1.49
CA ASP A 50 0.59 -0.70 1.45
C ASP A 50 0.56 0.67 2.16
N VAL A 51 1.53 0.95 3.03
CA VAL A 51 1.71 2.28 3.62
C VAL A 51 2.26 3.23 2.55
N LEU A 52 1.46 4.24 2.18
CA LEU A 52 1.75 5.18 1.09
C LEU A 52 2.37 6.50 1.55
N ALA A 53 2.04 6.94 2.77
CA ALA A 53 2.58 8.15 3.39
C ALA A 53 2.46 8.04 4.93
N TRP A 54 3.34 8.72 5.66
CA TRP A 54 3.35 8.76 7.13
C TRP A 54 3.91 10.10 7.61
N ASN A 55 3.58 10.47 8.85
CA ASN A 55 4.10 11.68 9.48
C ASN A 55 5.29 11.38 10.43
N PRO A 56 6.04 12.40 10.87
CA PRO A 56 7.17 12.19 11.79
C PRO A 56 6.79 11.50 13.11
N ALA A 57 5.59 11.78 13.64
CA ALA A 57 5.09 11.10 14.84
C ALA A 57 4.93 9.59 14.63
N ALA A 58 4.52 9.15 13.44
CA ALA A 58 4.47 7.74 13.07
C ALA A 58 5.86 7.11 13.04
N VAL A 59 6.89 7.82 12.55
CA VAL A 59 8.27 7.32 12.58
C VAL A 59 8.74 7.04 14.01
N ALA A 60 8.42 7.93 14.95
CA ALA A 60 8.80 7.78 16.35
C ALA A 60 8.14 6.58 17.04
N VAL A 61 6.95 6.15 16.58
CA VAL A 61 6.17 5.09 17.23
C VAL A 61 6.30 3.74 16.50
N PHE A 62 6.23 3.75 15.17
CA PHE A 62 6.18 2.55 14.34
C PHE A 62 7.48 2.27 13.59
N GLY A 63 8.45 3.20 13.61
CA GLY A 63 9.65 3.14 12.82
C GLY A 63 9.50 3.79 11.45
N ASP A 64 10.62 3.97 10.74
CA ASP A 64 10.63 4.64 9.45
C ASP A 64 10.24 3.68 8.32
N TYR A 65 9.01 3.81 7.82
CA TYR A 65 8.54 3.06 6.65
C TYR A 65 9.34 3.39 5.37
N GLY A 66 10.14 4.45 5.35
CA GLY A 66 11.03 4.81 4.24
C GLY A 66 12.16 3.79 4.03
N LEU A 67 12.47 3.01 5.06
CA LEU A 67 13.48 1.95 5.02
C LEU A 67 12.95 0.62 4.46
N LEU A 68 11.64 0.54 4.17
CA LEU A 68 10.96 -0.66 3.72
C LEU A 68 10.68 -0.59 2.22
N GLU A 69 10.88 -1.69 1.51
CA GLU A 69 10.72 -1.81 0.06
C GLU A 69 9.65 -2.82 -0.34
N GLY A 70 8.97 -2.55 -1.46
CA GLY A 70 7.96 -3.45 -2.02
C GLY A 70 6.88 -3.84 -1.00
N ASP A 71 6.61 -5.14 -0.92
CA ASP A 71 5.57 -5.71 -0.05
C ASP A 71 5.91 -5.61 1.46
N THR A 72 7.14 -5.23 1.85
CA THR A 72 7.48 -5.05 3.28
C THR A 72 6.86 -3.79 3.89
N ARG A 73 6.35 -2.88 3.05
CA ARG A 73 5.48 -1.76 3.48
C ARG A 73 4.01 -2.13 3.60
N ASN A 74 3.66 -3.38 3.37
CA ASN A 74 2.28 -3.84 3.48
C ASN A 74 1.95 -4.21 4.92
N ILE A 75 0.90 -3.64 5.49
CA ILE A 75 0.58 -3.88 6.91
C ILE A 75 0.09 -5.31 7.19
N VAL A 76 -0.29 -6.08 6.17
CA VAL A 76 -0.65 -7.50 6.31
C VAL A 76 0.60 -8.39 6.25
N HIS A 77 1.71 -7.85 5.75
CA HIS A 77 3.01 -8.51 5.73
C HIS A 77 3.84 -8.24 6.98
N MET A 78 3.71 -7.04 7.56
CA MET A 78 4.34 -6.64 8.83
C MET A 78 3.88 -7.45 10.04
#